data_AF-A0A954JN67-F1
#
_entry.id   AF-A0A954JN67-F1
#
_cell.length_a   1.000
_cell.length_b   1.000
_cell.length_c   1.000
_cell.angle_alpha   90.00
_cell.angle_beta   90.00
_cell.angle_gamma   90.00
#
_symmetry.space_group_name_H-M   'P 1'
#
loop_
_entity.id
_entity.type
_entity.pdbx_description
1 polymer ?
#
loop_
_entity_poly.entity_id
_entity_poly.type
_entity_poly.pdbx_seq_one_letter_code
_entity_poly.pdbx_strand_id
1 'polypeptide(L)'
;MKTFLLSAIAAVLCSAFCVAQDKPEEYLRPYPEVWSVTEGLVAPESAYFDAASGFLFLSQIGDGGGKAKDGDGWISKLTPDGKVVENVWVPGFNAPKGLRSHGNTLWVSDIDRIVAIDIEKGEISKEVVIPDAQFLNDLATGEDGTVYVTDMVASKVYQYKDGQVSVFAEGDELQNPNGCLVDGEHLVLGGWGKGFNPEDFTTQVGGQLLKVHRTTKKVTAFTPEPTGYLDGIEKDGHGGYYVTDWRNGKVFHINAKGESQVIMTFPQGAADLAYLVDRHLLILPRMKENTLTAFEVK
;
A
#
# COMPACT_ATOMS: atom_id res chain seq x y z
N MET A 1 20.27 -54.03 69.25
CA MET A 1 18.80 -53.81 69.22
C MET A 1 18.55 -52.31 69.09
N LYS A 2 18.20 -51.85 67.88
CA LYS A 2 17.38 -50.66 67.55
C LYS A 2 17.62 -50.32 66.07
N THR A 3 16.72 -50.87 65.26
CA THR A 3 16.34 -50.47 63.90
C THR A 3 15.83 -49.03 63.90
N PHE A 4 16.19 -48.19 62.91
CA PHE A 4 15.39 -47.07 62.38
C PHE A 4 16.00 -46.66 61.01
N LEU A 5 15.40 -47.12 59.91
CA LEU A 5 14.51 -46.39 58.98
C LEU A 5 15.25 -45.65 57.85
N LEU A 6 15.26 -46.27 56.67
CA LEU A 6 15.49 -45.62 55.38
C LEU A 6 14.36 -44.60 55.14
N SER A 7 14.71 -43.33 54.91
CA SER A 7 13.80 -42.37 54.27
C SER A 7 14.23 -42.23 52.81
N ALA A 8 13.37 -42.71 51.89
CA ALA A 8 13.51 -42.48 50.47
C ALA A 8 13.10 -41.04 50.15
N ILE A 9 14.03 -40.25 49.60
CA ILE A 9 13.75 -38.92 49.07
C ILE A 9 13.19 -39.11 47.66
N ALA A 10 11.89 -38.89 47.49
CA ALA A 10 11.28 -38.76 46.18
C ALA A 10 11.59 -37.35 45.63
N ALA A 11 12.44 -37.27 44.61
CA ALA A 11 12.69 -36.03 43.89
C ALA A 11 11.48 -35.73 42.98
N VAL A 12 10.69 -34.73 43.36
CA VAL A 12 9.67 -34.14 42.49
C VAL A 12 10.39 -33.22 41.50
N LEU A 13 10.58 -33.70 40.27
CA LEU A 13 11.01 -32.87 39.14
C LEU A 13 9.85 -31.94 38.76
N CYS A 14 9.88 -30.73 39.31
CA CYS A 14 9.03 -29.64 38.88
C CYS A 14 9.58 -29.14 37.54
N SER A 15 8.99 -29.59 36.43
CA SER A 15 9.26 -29.04 35.09
C SER A 15 8.58 -27.67 35.01
N ALA A 16 9.37 -26.62 35.18
CA ALA A 16 8.93 -25.26 34.88
C ALA A 16 8.75 -25.14 33.36
N PHE A 17 7.50 -25.24 32.89
CA PHE A 17 7.13 -24.73 31.58
C PHE A 17 7.29 -23.20 31.64
N CYS A 18 8.44 -22.70 31.18
CA CYS A 18 8.56 -21.31 30.80
C CYS A 18 7.70 -21.12 29.55
N VAL A 19 6.49 -20.60 29.73
CA VAL A 19 5.80 -19.89 28.66
C VAL A 19 6.70 -18.71 28.33
N ALA A 20 7.35 -18.73 27.17
CA ALA A 20 8.02 -17.56 26.66
C ALA A 20 6.94 -16.48 26.52
N GLN A 21 6.99 -15.46 27.36
CA GLN A 21 6.23 -14.24 27.13
C GLN A 21 6.85 -13.61 25.88
N ASP A 22 6.10 -13.58 24.79
CA ASP A 22 6.47 -12.80 23.61
C ASP A 22 6.76 -11.37 24.07
N LYS A 23 8.01 -10.94 23.88
CA LYS A 23 8.36 -9.54 24.09
C LYS A 23 7.50 -8.72 23.12
N PRO A 24 6.92 -7.58 23.54
CA PRO A 24 6.25 -6.70 22.60
C PRO A 24 7.24 -6.37 21.47
N GLU A 25 6.79 -6.55 20.23
CA GLU A 25 7.59 -6.32 19.04
C GLU A 25 8.04 -4.85 19.03
N GLU A 26 9.34 -4.60 19.17
CA GLU A 26 9.87 -3.24 19.16
C GLU A 26 9.84 -2.71 17.73
N TYR A 27 9.00 -1.70 17.48
CA TYR A 27 8.85 -1.07 16.17
C TYR A 27 10.15 -0.38 15.74
N LEU A 28 10.72 -0.80 14.62
CA LEU A 28 11.93 -0.22 14.05
C LEU A 28 11.62 1.13 13.38
N ARG A 29 12.17 2.22 13.92
CA ARG A 29 12.07 3.57 13.30
C ARG A 29 13.43 4.28 13.33
N PRO A 30 14.42 3.81 12.56
CA PRO A 30 15.77 4.38 12.59
C PRO A 30 15.90 5.73 11.84
N TYR A 31 14.88 6.12 11.06
CA TYR A 31 14.86 7.35 10.28
C TYR A 31 14.15 8.48 11.04
N PRO A 32 14.65 9.73 10.96
CA PRO A 32 14.04 10.85 11.64
C PRO A 32 12.67 11.19 11.02
N GLU A 33 11.67 11.39 11.88
CA GLU A 33 10.41 12.04 11.50
C GLU A 33 10.68 13.53 11.23
N VAL A 34 10.25 14.00 10.06
CA VAL A 34 10.37 15.40 9.64
C VAL A 34 9.13 16.19 10.04
N TRP A 35 7.95 15.62 9.77
CA TRP A 35 6.65 16.18 10.15
C TRP A 35 5.59 15.07 10.20
N SER A 36 4.50 15.34 10.90
CA SER A 36 3.31 14.49 10.90
C SER A 36 2.02 15.31 10.94
N VAL A 37 0.97 14.73 10.36
CA VAL A 37 -0.40 15.24 10.38
C VAL A 37 -1.30 14.15 10.96
N THR A 38 -2.08 14.51 11.98
CA THR A 38 -3.02 13.59 12.66
C THR A 38 -4.43 14.16 12.73
N GLU A 39 -4.56 15.48 12.79
CA GLU A 39 -5.86 16.15 12.87
C GLU A 39 -6.59 16.09 11.53
N GLY A 40 -7.86 15.70 11.57
CA GLY A 40 -8.73 15.68 10.39
C GLY A 40 -8.51 14.50 9.44
N LEU A 41 -7.64 13.55 9.78
CA LEU A 41 -7.44 12.33 8.98
C LEU A 41 -8.36 11.20 9.44
N VAL A 42 -8.94 10.49 8.48
CA VAL A 42 -9.79 9.31 8.69
C VAL A 42 -9.41 8.25 7.65
N ALA A 43 -8.74 7.21 8.13
CA ALA A 43 -8.21 6.12 7.31
C ALA A 43 -7.48 6.63 6.04
N PRO A 44 -6.40 7.43 6.20
CA PRO A 44 -5.61 7.89 5.06
C PRO A 44 -4.92 6.70 4.38
N GLU A 45 -5.14 6.51 3.08
CA GLU A 45 -4.77 5.26 2.39
C GLU A 45 -3.64 5.44 1.36
N SER A 46 -3.69 6.47 0.51
CA SER A 46 -2.66 6.72 -0.50
C SER A 46 -2.21 8.17 -0.46
N ALA A 47 -0.90 8.38 -0.39
CA ALA A 47 -0.28 9.69 -0.58
C ALA A 47 0.42 9.73 -1.94
N TYR A 48 0.17 10.79 -2.72
CA TYR A 48 0.79 11.00 -4.02
C TYR A 48 1.25 12.44 -4.19
N PHE A 49 2.53 12.63 -4.56
CA PHE A 49 3.08 13.94 -4.87
C PHE A 49 3.04 14.19 -6.38
N ASP A 50 2.25 15.17 -6.79
CA ASP A 50 2.22 15.63 -8.18
C ASP A 50 3.21 16.78 -8.35
N ALA A 51 4.35 16.50 -9.00
CA ALA A 51 5.43 17.47 -9.18
C ALA A 51 5.01 18.68 -10.04
N ALA A 52 4.04 18.53 -10.95
CA ALA A 52 3.60 19.59 -11.83
C ALA A 52 2.80 20.67 -11.09
N SER A 53 1.85 20.28 -10.24
CA SER A 53 1.09 21.19 -9.39
C SER A 53 1.83 21.57 -8.10
N GLY A 54 2.81 20.77 -7.68
CA GLY A 54 3.58 20.99 -6.45
C GLY A 54 2.82 20.61 -5.17
N PHE A 55 1.69 19.91 -5.29
CA PHE A 55 0.88 19.48 -4.17
C PHE A 55 1.04 17.98 -3.89
N LEU A 56 0.85 17.64 -2.63
CA LEU A 56 0.61 16.28 -2.16
C LEU A 56 -0.91 16.07 -2.08
N PHE A 57 -1.40 15.00 -2.70
CA PHE A 57 -2.76 14.54 -2.57
C PHE A 57 -2.80 13.32 -1.65
N LEU A 58 -3.86 13.22 -0.85
CA LEU A 58 -4.05 12.14 0.10
C LEU A 58 -5.48 11.61 -0.02
N SER A 59 -5.65 10.32 -0.27
CA SER A 59 -6.97 9.70 -0.22
C SER A 59 -7.33 9.34 1.21
N GLN A 60 -8.58 9.61 1.58
CA GLN A 60 -9.13 9.35 2.90
C GLN A 60 -10.34 8.43 2.71
N ILE A 61 -10.23 7.20 3.21
CA ILE A 61 -11.26 6.19 3.01
C ILE A 61 -12.59 6.60 3.64
N GLY A 62 -12.57 7.35 4.74
CA GLY A 62 -13.77 7.63 5.54
C GLY A 62 -14.02 6.57 6.62
N ASP A 63 -15.15 6.71 7.32
CA ASP A 63 -15.51 5.88 8.48
C ASP A 63 -16.14 4.54 8.06
N GLY A 64 -16.71 4.46 6.84
CA GLY A 64 -17.32 3.25 6.28
C GLY A 64 -16.33 2.09 6.08
N GLY A 65 -15.03 2.39 6.00
CA GLY A 65 -13.96 1.43 5.80
C GLY A 65 -13.84 0.95 4.35
N GLY A 66 -12.78 0.18 4.07
CA GLY A 66 -12.30 -0.03 2.70
C GLY A 66 -13.24 -0.70 1.69
N LYS A 67 -14.40 -1.24 2.11
CA LYS A 67 -15.41 -1.92 1.27
C LYS A 67 -16.73 -1.14 1.14
N ALA A 68 -16.95 -0.10 1.94
CA ALA A 68 -18.24 0.59 1.98
C ALA A 68 -18.47 1.47 0.74
N LYS A 69 -19.72 1.55 0.28
CA LYS A 69 -20.16 2.42 -0.82
C LYS A 69 -21.16 3.45 -0.32
N ASP A 70 -20.72 4.30 0.58
CA ASP A 70 -21.52 5.28 1.33
C ASP A 70 -21.22 6.74 0.95
N GLY A 71 -20.15 6.99 0.19
CA GLY A 71 -19.82 8.33 -0.30
C GLY A 71 -19.17 9.22 0.76
N ASP A 72 -18.68 8.66 1.87
CA ASP A 72 -18.12 9.41 2.99
C ASP A 72 -16.63 9.75 2.85
N GLY A 73 -15.95 9.16 1.86
CA GLY A 73 -14.54 9.38 1.54
C GLY A 73 -14.27 10.65 0.73
N TRP A 74 -13.03 11.12 0.79
CA TRP A 74 -12.58 12.34 0.10
C TRP A 74 -11.09 12.31 -0.25
N ILE A 75 -10.67 13.28 -1.06
CA ILE A 75 -9.26 13.60 -1.30
C ILE A 75 -8.89 14.87 -0.55
N SER A 76 -7.77 14.84 0.19
CA SER A 76 -7.15 15.99 0.83
C SER A 76 -6.03 16.57 -0.04
N LYS A 77 -5.80 17.88 0.09
CA LYS A 77 -4.72 18.62 -0.58
C LYS A 77 -3.77 19.21 0.45
N LEU A 78 -2.49 18.87 0.32
CA LEU A 78 -1.43 19.28 1.22
C LEU A 78 -0.24 19.81 0.42
N THR A 79 0.65 20.53 1.09
CA THR A 79 1.98 20.81 0.58
C THR A 79 2.98 19.73 1.05
N PRO A 80 4.13 19.55 0.36
CA PRO A 80 5.11 18.52 0.73
C PRO A 80 5.81 18.70 2.09
N ASP A 81 5.64 19.85 2.72
CA ASP A 81 6.12 20.16 4.08
C ASP A 81 5.06 19.90 5.17
N GLY A 82 3.97 19.21 4.82
CA GLY A 82 2.98 18.71 5.78
C GLY A 82 1.88 19.72 6.12
N LYS A 83 1.83 20.89 5.48
CA LYS A 83 0.72 21.83 5.68
C LYS A 83 -0.50 21.36 4.91
N VAL A 84 -1.60 21.14 5.64
CA VAL A 84 -2.92 20.90 5.04
C VAL A 84 -3.42 22.20 4.39
N VAL A 85 -3.57 22.17 3.07
CA VAL A 85 -4.15 23.30 2.30
C VAL A 85 -5.67 23.24 2.41
N GLU A 86 -6.21 22.06 2.18
CA GLU A 86 -7.64 21.79 2.28
C GLU A 86 -7.86 20.32 2.63
N ASN A 87 -8.48 20.05 3.79
CA ASN A 87 -8.67 18.69 4.25
C ASN A 87 -9.68 17.94 3.35
N VAL A 88 -10.82 18.55 3.05
CA VAL A 88 -11.85 17.98 2.16
C VAL A 88 -11.81 18.75 0.85
N TRP A 89 -10.82 18.47 0.01
CA TRP A 89 -10.65 19.17 -1.28
C TRP A 89 -11.64 18.66 -2.33
N VAL A 90 -11.81 17.34 -2.45
CA VAL A 90 -12.84 16.72 -3.31
C VAL A 90 -13.57 15.62 -2.54
N PRO A 91 -14.83 15.82 -2.15
CA PRO A 91 -15.64 14.81 -1.45
C PRO A 91 -16.39 13.87 -2.40
N GLY A 92 -17.11 12.88 -1.84
CA GLY A 92 -18.09 12.06 -2.58
C GLY A 92 -17.55 10.73 -3.10
N PHE A 93 -16.48 10.22 -2.48
CA PHE A 93 -15.89 8.92 -2.78
C PHE A 93 -16.40 7.85 -1.82
N ASN A 94 -16.43 6.60 -2.26
CA ASN A 94 -16.89 5.49 -1.43
C ASN A 94 -15.80 5.01 -0.47
N ALA A 95 -14.62 4.68 -0.99
CA ALA A 95 -13.44 4.36 -0.21
C ALA A 95 -12.20 4.57 -1.10
N PRO A 96 -11.84 5.84 -1.40
CA PRO A 96 -10.79 6.15 -2.36
C PRO A 96 -9.45 5.59 -1.88
N LYS A 97 -8.64 5.08 -2.82
CA LYS A 97 -7.35 4.45 -2.52
C LYS A 97 -6.25 5.06 -3.37
N GLY A 98 -5.65 4.31 -4.29
CA GLY A 98 -4.54 4.76 -5.15
C GLY A 98 -4.78 6.06 -5.90
N LEU A 99 -3.71 6.83 -6.03
CA LEU A 99 -3.68 8.16 -6.64
C LEU A 99 -2.54 8.27 -7.65
N ARG A 100 -2.83 8.75 -8.87
CA ARG A 100 -1.80 9.08 -9.87
C ARG A 100 -2.25 10.14 -10.85
N SER A 101 -1.37 11.07 -11.22
CA SER A 101 -1.69 12.09 -12.22
C SER A 101 -1.17 11.77 -13.62
N HIS A 102 -1.88 12.28 -14.62
CA HIS A 102 -1.35 12.44 -15.97
C HIS A 102 -1.81 13.79 -16.53
N GLY A 103 -0.87 14.70 -16.80
CA GLY A 103 -1.20 16.08 -17.14
C GLY A 103 -1.90 16.80 -15.98
N ASN A 104 -3.01 17.49 -16.26
CA ASN A 104 -3.83 18.18 -15.25
C ASN A 104 -4.89 17.27 -14.58
N THR A 105 -4.85 15.97 -14.85
CA THR A 105 -5.84 15.02 -14.31
C THR A 105 -5.23 14.19 -13.20
N LEU A 106 -5.81 14.23 -12.00
CA LEU A 106 -5.55 13.26 -10.94
C LEU A 106 -6.57 12.12 -11.05
N TRP A 107 -6.08 10.89 -11.20
CA TRP A 107 -6.89 9.69 -11.18
C TRP A 107 -6.93 9.09 -9.78
N VAL A 108 -8.11 8.58 -9.41
CA VAL A 108 -8.39 7.96 -8.12
C VAL A 108 -9.10 6.62 -8.35
N SER A 109 -8.64 5.55 -7.71
CA SER A 109 -9.38 4.28 -7.64
C SER A 109 -10.40 4.34 -6.49
N ASP A 110 -11.61 3.86 -6.74
CA ASP A 110 -12.72 3.93 -5.79
C ASP A 110 -13.63 2.69 -5.91
N ILE A 111 -13.15 1.56 -5.35
CA ILE A 111 -13.81 0.25 -5.27
C ILE A 111 -14.17 -0.41 -6.61
N ASP A 112 -15.06 0.18 -7.40
CA ASP A 112 -15.56 -0.34 -8.67
C ASP A 112 -15.53 0.69 -9.81
N ARG A 113 -14.99 1.87 -9.54
CA ARG A 113 -14.78 2.93 -10.52
C ARG A 113 -13.38 3.52 -10.41
N ILE A 114 -12.96 4.16 -11.48
CA ILE A 114 -11.89 5.16 -11.44
C ILE A 114 -12.50 6.55 -11.68
N VAL A 115 -11.98 7.55 -10.99
CA VAL A 115 -12.47 8.93 -11.02
C VAL A 115 -11.34 9.84 -11.47
N ALA A 116 -11.62 10.76 -12.39
CA ALA A 116 -10.70 11.80 -12.83
C ALA A 116 -11.08 13.15 -12.22
N ILE A 117 -10.14 13.77 -11.52
CA ILE A 117 -10.26 15.11 -10.95
C ILE A 117 -9.42 16.07 -11.79
N ASP A 118 -9.98 17.22 -12.18
CA ASP A 118 -9.23 18.35 -12.71
C ASP A 118 -8.45 19.02 -11.57
N ILE A 119 -7.11 18.97 -11.60
CA ILE A 119 -6.27 19.41 -10.48
C ILE A 119 -6.35 20.93 -10.24
N GLU A 120 -6.40 21.71 -11.31
CA GLU A 120 -6.54 23.17 -11.25
C GLU A 120 -7.89 23.59 -10.67
N LYS A 121 -8.97 22.91 -11.07
CA LYS A 121 -10.33 23.25 -10.61
C LYS A 121 -10.71 22.62 -9.27
N GLY A 122 -10.15 21.46 -8.93
CA GLY A 122 -10.61 20.66 -7.79
C GLY A 122 -12.00 20.08 -7.99
N GLU A 123 -12.31 19.67 -9.22
CA GLU A 123 -13.63 19.15 -9.58
C GLU A 123 -13.53 17.79 -10.28
N ILE A 124 -14.47 16.89 -9.98
CA ILE A 124 -14.60 15.63 -10.71
C ILE A 124 -14.99 15.95 -12.16
N SER A 125 -14.11 15.56 -13.08
CA SER A 125 -14.29 15.75 -14.53
C SER A 125 -14.88 14.51 -15.21
N LYS A 126 -14.68 13.32 -14.62
CA LYS A 126 -15.15 12.05 -15.18
C LYS A 126 -15.18 10.95 -14.13
N GLU A 127 -16.15 10.05 -14.28
CA GLU A 127 -16.19 8.77 -13.58
C GLU A 127 -16.29 7.63 -14.60
N VAL A 128 -15.57 6.55 -14.37
CA VAL A 128 -15.56 5.37 -15.22
C VAL A 128 -15.78 4.14 -14.35
N VAL A 129 -16.99 3.58 -14.43
CA VAL A 129 -17.32 2.30 -13.79
C VAL A 129 -16.63 1.15 -14.52
N ILE A 130 -16.08 0.21 -13.76
CA ILE A 130 -15.50 -1.04 -14.26
C ILE A 130 -16.46 -2.17 -13.87
N PRO A 131 -17.30 -2.67 -14.81
CA PRO A 131 -18.45 -3.50 -14.46
C PRO A 131 -18.16 -4.77 -13.64
N ASP A 132 -17.02 -5.41 -13.88
CA ASP A 132 -16.63 -6.66 -13.22
C ASP A 132 -15.64 -6.45 -12.06
N ALA A 133 -15.42 -5.18 -11.67
CA ALA A 133 -14.52 -4.87 -10.58
C ALA A 133 -15.08 -5.35 -9.23
N GLN A 134 -14.23 -6.00 -8.44
CA GLN A 134 -14.58 -6.51 -7.12
C GLN A 134 -13.95 -5.68 -6.00
N PHE A 135 -12.68 -5.30 -6.16
CA PHE A 135 -11.98 -4.47 -5.19
C PHE A 135 -10.81 -3.73 -5.85
N LEU A 136 -11.10 -2.63 -6.54
CA LEU A 136 -10.06 -1.76 -7.10
C LEU A 136 -9.24 -1.16 -5.96
N ASN A 137 -7.92 -1.30 -6.01
CA ASN A 137 -7.03 -0.77 -4.98
C ASN A 137 -6.15 0.35 -5.50
N ASP A 138 -5.13 0.06 -6.31
CA ASP A 138 -4.17 1.08 -6.74
C ASP A 138 -4.26 1.32 -8.24
N LEU A 139 -3.76 2.48 -8.69
CA LEU A 139 -3.66 2.82 -10.10
C LEU A 139 -2.35 3.51 -10.46
N ALA A 140 -1.96 3.32 -11.72
CA ALA A 140 -0.77 3.95 -12.29
C ALA A 140 -1.08 4.48 -13.68
N THR A 141 -0.45 5.59 -14.04
CA THR A 141 -0.59 6.23 -15.35
C THR A 141 0.63 5.98 -16.22
N GLY A 142 0.40 5.55 -17.45
CA GLY A 142 1.42 5.50 -18.49
C GLY A 142 1.73 6.87 -19.07
N GLU A 143 2.84 6.96 -19.78
CA GLU A 143 3.30 8.16 -20.48
C GLU A 143 2.34 8.59 -21.60
N ASP A 144 1.52 7.66 -22.10
CA ASP A 144 0.50 7.88 -23.12
C ASP A 144 -0.89 8.20 -22.52
N GLY A 145 -0.99 8.37 -21.20
CA GLY A 145 -2.24 8.64 -20.50
C GLY A 145 -3.09 7.40 -20.23
N THR A 146 -2.61 6.19 -20.56
CA THR A 146 -3.27 4.95 -20.13
C THR A 146 -3.30 4.86 -18.61
N VAL A 147 -4.46 4.59 -18.02
CA VAL A 147 -4.59 4.30 -16.59
C VAL A 147 -4.65 2.80 -16.40
N TYR A 148 -3.74 2.22 -15.63
CA TYR A 148 -3.80 0.83 -15.16
C TYR A 148 -4.35 0.83 -13.75
N VAL A 149 -5.23 -0.10 -13.40
CA VAL A 149 -5.81 -0.20 -12.06
C VAL A 149 -5.89 -1.66 -11.63
N THR A 150 -5.44 -1.95 -10.42
CA THR A 150 -5.46 -3.30 -9.85
C THR A 150 -6.84 -3.64 -9.30
N ASP A 151 -7.24 -4.90 -9.41
CA ASP A 151 -8.38 -5.48 -8.72
C ASP A 151 -7.89 -6.66 -7.90
N MET A 152 -7.79 -6.45 -6.60
CA MET A 152 -7.15 -7.39 -5.70
C MET A 152 -7.96 -8.67 -5.56
N VAL A 153 -9.30 -8.56 -5.45
CA VAL A 153 -10.16 -9.73 -5.25
C VAL A 153 -10.32 -10.52 -6.54
N ALA A 154 -10.45 -9.84 -7.69
CA ALA A 154 -10.57 -10.54 -8.97
C ALA A 154 -9.23 -11.10 -9.50
N SER A 155 -8.11 -10.75 -8.87
CA SER A 155 -6.74 -11.00 -9.37
C SER A 155 -6.56 -10.53 -10.81
N LYS A 156 -6.93 -9.27 -11.06
CA LYS A 156 -6.84 -8.63 -12.39
C LYS A 156 -6.13 -7.28 -12.31
N VAL A 157 -5.68 -6.84 -13.47
CA VAL A 157 -5.36 -5.44 -13.75
C VAL A 157 -6.21 -5.02 -14.95
N TYR A 158 -6.98 -3.95 -14.79
CA TYR A 158 -7.68 -3.30 -15.89
C TYR A 158 -6.82 -2.18 -16.48
N GLN A 159 -7.08 -1.83 -17.73
CA GLN A 159 -6.58 -0.59 -18.33
C GLN A 159 -7.74 0.26 -18.85
N TYR A 160 -7.64 1.57 -18.64
CA TYR A 160 -8.46 2.58 -19.30
C TYR A 160 -7.61 3.36 -20.29
N LYS A 161 -7.96 3.25 -21.57
CA LYS A 161 -7.21 3.88 -22.67
C LYS A 161 -8.18 4.37 -23.74
N ASP A 162 -7.97 5.59 -24.24
CA ASP A 162 -8.75 6.19 -25.33
C ASP A 162 -10.27 6.08 -25.13
N GLY A 163 -10.73 6.23 -23.88
CA GLY A 163 -12.15 6.18 -23.55
C GLY A 163 -12.69 4.79 -23.20
N GLN A 164 -11.88 3.73 -23.28
CA GLN A 164 -12.34 2.34 -23.18
C GLN A 164 -11.65 1.59 -22.03
N VAL A 165 -12.42 0.77 -21.32
CA VAL A 165 -11.93 -0.17 -20.29
C VAL A 165 -11.70 -1.53 -20.93
N SER A 166 -10.60 -2.20 -20.56
CA SER A 166 -10.31 -3.58 -20.95
C SER A 166 -9.43 -4.27 -19.90
N VAL A 167 -9.41 -5.60 -19.87
CA VAL A 167 -8.48 -6.35 -19.02
C VAL A 167 -7.06 -6.25 -19.61
N PHE A 168 -6.10 -5.79 -18.79
CA PHE A 168 -4.69 -5.71 -19.17
C PHE A 168 -3.94 -7.02 -18.87
N ALA A 169 -4.18 -7.60 -17.70
CA ALA A 169 -3.64 -8.87 -17.24
C ALA A 169 -4.60 -9.48 -16.21
N GLU A 170 -4.65 -10.80 -16.11
CA GLU A 170 -5.42 -11.53 -15.11
C GLU A 170 -4.77 -12.88 -14.82
N GLY A 171 -4.98 -13.42 -13.61
CA GLY A 171 -4.53 -14.76 -13.25
C GLY A 171 -3.80 -14.82 -11.90
N ASP A 172 -3.56 -16.05 -11.44
CA ASP A 172 -2.90 -16.33 -10.16
C ASP A 172 -1.44 -15.88 -10.13
N GLU A 173 -0.80 -15.73 -11.29
CA GLU A 173 0.57 -15.23 -11.42
C GLU A 173 0.71 -13.77 -10.96
N LEU A 174 -0.39 -13.00 -10.93
CA LEU A 174 -0.42 -11.63 -10.43
C LEU A 174 -0.45 -11.56 -8.90
N GLN A 175 -0.71 -12.69 -8.24
CA GLN A 175 -0.70 -12.83 -6.77
C GLN A 175 -1.64 -11.85 -6.07
N ASN A 176 -2.88 -11.71 -6.58
CA ASN A 176 -3.88 -10.76 -6.08
C ASN A 176 -3.27 -9.34 -5.98
N PRO A 177 -3.02 -8.67 -7.13
CA PRO A 177 -2.24 -7.45 -7.16
C PRO A 177 -2.96 -6.35 -6.37
N ASN A 178 -2.21 -5.66 -5.51
CA ASN A 178 -2.68 -4.55 -4.71
C ASN A 178 -2.07 -3.23 -5.23
N GLY A 179 -0.83 -2.90 -4.87
CA GLY A 179 -0.15 -1.70 -5.42
C GLY A 179 0.28 -1.84 -6.87
N CYS A 180 0.39 -0.73 -7.61
CA CYS A 180 0.96 -0.72 -8.95
C CYS A 180 1.68 0.57 -9.33
N LEU A 181 2.70 0.44 -10.19
CA LEU A 181 3.52 1.56 -10.65
C LEU A 181 4.02 1.32 -12.07
N VAL A 182 3.91 2.32 -12.95
CA VAL A 182 4.55 2.27 -14.27
C VAL A 182 6.04 2.60 -14.15
N ASP A 183 6.88 1.70 -14.65
CA ASP A 183 8.33 1.85 -14.73
C ASP A 183 8.85 1.40 -16.11
N GLY A 184 8.89 2.36 -17.04
CA GLY A 184 9.27 2.14 -18.42
C GLY A 184 8.34 1.14 -19.13
N GLU A 185 8.93 0.06 -19.64
CA GLU A 185 8.19 -0.99 -20.35
C GLU A 185 7.39 -1.91 -19.42
N HIS A 186 7.50 -1.74 -18.10
CA HIS A 186 6.86 -2.60 -17.11
C HIS A 186 5.79 -1.87 -16.32
N LEU A 187 4.75 -2.60 -15.96
CA LEU A 187 3.91 -2.30 -14.81
C LEU A 187 4.46 -3.13 -13.64
N VAL A 188 4.97 -2.46 -12.62
CA VAL A 188 5.38 -3.08 -11.36
C VAL A 188 4.13 -3.30 -10.51
N LEU A 189 3.98 -4.48 -9.92
CA LEU A 189 2.84 -4.84 -9.08
C LEU A 189 3.31 -5.30 -7.71
N GLY A 190 2.61 -4.86 -6.68
CA GLY A 190 2.73 -5.37 -5.32
C GLY A 190 1.74 -6.51 -5.16
N GLY A 191 2.23 -7.75 -5.11
CA GLY A 191 1.38 -8.90 -4.85
C GLY A 191 0.91 -8.91 -3.39
N TRP A 192 -0.37 -9.20 -3.16
CA TRP A 192 -0.88 -9.48 -1.82
C TRP A 192 -0.52 -10.90 -1.38
N GLY A 193 -0.52 -11.85 -2.31
CA GLY A 193 -0.07 -13.23 -2.08
C GLY A 193 -0.86 -14.29 -2.84
N LYS A 194 -0.60 -15.56 -2.51
CA LYS A 194 -1.24 -16.73 -3.13
C LYS A 194 -2.12 -17.48 -2.16
N GLY A 195 -3.18 -18.12 -2.68
CA GLY A 195 -4.20 -18.78 -1.85
C GLY A 195 -4.99 -17.76 -1.04
N PHE A 196 -5.39 -16.67 -1.69
CA PHE A 196 -6.12 -15.55 -1.09
C PHE A 196 -7.52 -15.93 -0.64
N ASN A 197 -7.89 -15.47 0.55
CA ASN A 197 -9.24 -15.56 1.09
C ASN A 197 -9.92 -14.17 1.04
N PRO A 198 -10.98 -13.97 0.23
CA PRO A 198 -11.63 -12.67 0.07
C PRO A 198 -12.42 -12.19 1.31
N GLU A 199 -12.71 -13.09 2.26
CA GLU A 199 -13.46 -12.74 3.47
C GLU A 199 -12.60 -11.98 4.48
N ASP A 200 -11.35 -12.41 4.68
CA ASP A 200 -10.44 -11.88 5.70
C ASP A 200 -9.11 -11.35 5.15
N PHE A 201 -8.93 -11.38 3.83
CA PHE A 201 -7.74 -10.97 3.10
C PHE A 201 -6.46 -11.72 3.50
N THR A 202 -6.56 -12.91 4.07
CA THR A 202 -5.40 -13.76 4.34
C THR A 202 -4.90 -14.47 3.08
N THR A 203 -3.63 -14.86 3.09
CA THR A 203 -3.01 -15.67 2.03
C THR A 203 -2.24 -16.84 2.64
N GLN A 204 -2.05 -17.91 1.87
CA GLN A 204 -1.22 -19.05 2.27
C GLN A 204 0.27 -18.71 2.17
N VAL A 205 0.62 -17.88 1.18
CA VAL A 205 1.98 -17.39 0.92
C VAL A 205 1.88 -15.89 0.64
N GLY A 206 2.77 -15.10 1.25
CA GLY A 206 2.86 -13.66 0.97
C GLY A 206 3.19 -13.38 -0.50
N GLY A 207 2.91 -12.16 -0.93
CA GLY A 207 3.18 -11.73 -2.30
C GLY A 207 4.62 -11.28 -2.54
N GLN A 208 4.94 -11.15 -3.82
CA GLN A 208 6.22 -10.65 -4.32
C GLN A 208 6.01 -9.32 -5.03
N LEU A 209 7.10 -8.55 -5.19
CA LEU A 209 7.10 -7.48 -6.18
C LEU A 209 7.24 -8.14 -7.55
N LEU A 210 6.32 -7.85 -8.46
CA LEU A 210 6.26 -8.42 -9.79
C LEU A 210 6.50 -7.33 -10.83
N LYS A 211 6.98 -7.73 -12.01
CA LYS A 211 7.02 -6.90 -13.22
C LYS A 211 6.20 -7.55 -14.30
N VAL A 212 5.25 -6.82 -14.86
CA VAL A 212 4.46 -7.21 -16.02
C VAL A 212 4.91 -6.37 -17.21
N HIS A 213 5.46 -7.01 -18.23
CA HIS A 213 5.85 -6.30 -19.44
C HIS A 213 4.60 -5.77 -20.17
N ARG A 214 4.49 -4.46 -20.38
CA ARG A 214 3.27 -3.79 -20.86
C ARG A 214 2.80 -4.24 -22.24
N THR A 215 3.73 -4.59 -23.12
CA THR A 215 3.44 -5.15 -24.46
C THR A 215 3.20 -6.66 -24.45
N THR A 216 4.14 -7.46 -23.94
CA THR A 216 4.08 -8.94 -24.04
C THR A 216 3.21 -9.59 -22.97
N LYS A 217 2.78 -8.83 -21.95
CA LYS A 217 2.05 -9.28 -20.76
C LYS A 217 2.80 -10.32 -19.92
N LYS A 218 4.09 -10.55 -20.19
CA LYS A 218 4.90 -11.50 -19.42
C LYS A 218 5.05 -11.00 -17.98
N VAL A 219 4.67 -11.85 -17.04
CA VAL A 219 4.84 -11.63 -15.60
C VAL A 219 6.15 -12.26 -15.13
N THR A 220 6.94 -11.52 -14.37
CA THR A 220 8.18 -11.99 -13.74
C THR A 220 8.28 -11.50 -12.31
N ALA A 221 8.69 -12.36 -11.38
CA ALA A 221 9.04 -11.92 -10.04
C ALA A 221 10.29 -11.03 -10.07
N PHE A 222 10.24 -9.89 -9.40
CA PHE A 222 11.38 -9.01 -9.18
C PHE A 222 12.09 -9.34 -7.87
N THR A 223 11.33 -9.54 -6.78
CA THR A 223 11.90 -10.08 -5.54
C THR A 223 12.08 -11.59 -5.67
N PRO A 224 13.21 -12.16 -5.20
CA PRO A 224 13.49 -13.59 -5.35
C PRO A 224 12.54 -14.45 -4.49
N GLU A 225 12.10 -13.93 -3.35
CA GLU A 225 11.25 -14.63 -2.38
C GLU A 225 9.99 -13.80 -2.05
N PRO A 226 8.90 -14.45 -1.62
CA PRO A 226 7.75 -13.79 -1.00
C PRO A 226 8.17 -12.75 0.05
N THR A 227 7.66 -11.53 -0.09
CA THR A 227 8.09 -10.37 0.69
C THR A 227 7.05 -9.96 1.74
N GLY A 228 5.75 -9.98 1.41
CA GLY A 228 4.71 -9.55 2.33
C GLY A 228 3.34 -9.34 1.69
N TYR A 229 2.47 -8.57 2.34
CA TYR A 229 1.19 -8.11 1.80
C TYR A 229 1.39 -6.72 1.16
N LEU A 230 2.01 -6.71 -0.02
CA LEU A 230 2.58 -5.49 -0.59
C LEU A 230 1.48 -4.50 -1.00
N ASP A 231 1.70 -3.23 -0.68
CA ASP A 231 0.79 -2.13 -0.95
C ASP A 231 1.52 -1.07 -1.80
N GLY A 232 1.74 0.15 -1.29
CA GLY A 232 2.39 1.23 -2.04
C GLY A 232 3.78 0.94 -2.56
N ILE A 233 4.10 1.52 -3.73
CA ILE A 233 5.34 1.32 -4.48
C ILE A 233 5.82 2.63 -5.06
N GLU A 234 7.02 3.07 -4.69
CA GLU A 234 7.68 4.22 -5.33
C GLU A 234 9.12 3.91 -5.71
N LYS A 235 9.59 4.51 -6.82
CA LYS A 235 10.99 4.36 -7.25
C LYS A 235 11.92 5.04 -6.26
N ASP A 236 13.04 4.41 -5.95
CA ASP A 236 14.09 5.01 -5.12
C ASP A 236 14.99 6.01 -5.89
N GLY A 237 14.85 6.12 -7.21
CA GLY A 237 15.72 6.94 -8.07
C GLY A 237 17.03 6.27 -8.50
N HIS A 238 17.30 5.06 -8.01
CA HIS A 238 18.50 4.26 -8.23
C HIS A 238 18.23 2.87 -8.82
N GLY A 239 17.00 2.65 -9.32
CA GLY A 239 16.57 1.42 -9.97
C GLY A 239 15.92 0.40 -9.03
N GLY A 240 15.79 0.73 -7.75
CA GLY A 240 15.01 0.01 -6.75
C GLY A 240 13.70 0.71 -6.41
N TYR A 241 13.08 0.28 -5.31
CA TYR A 241 11.78 0.74 -4.86
C TYR A 241 11.71 0.85 -3.33
N TYR A 242 10.94 1.81 -2.84
CA TYR A 242 10.35 1.74 -1.51
C TYR A 242 8.97 1.09 -1.63
N VAL A 243 8.69 0.12 -0.75
CA VAL A 243 7.46 -0.67 -0.81
C VAL A 243 6.89 -0.88 0.59
N THR A 244 5.58 -0.76 0.78
CA THR A 244 4.92 -1.02 2.07
C THR A 244 4.31 -2.42 2.13
N ASP A 245 4.19 -2.95 3.35
CA ASP A 245 3.35 -4.10 3.69
C ASP A 245 2.27 -3.63 4.66
N TRP A 246 1.06 -3.51 4.14
CA TRP A 246 -0.07 -2.97 4.89
C TRP A 246 -0.42 -3.86 6.08
N ARG A 247 -0.41 -5.19 5.91
CA ARG A 247 -0.88 -6.12 6.94
C ARG A 247 0.10 -6.23 8.10
N ASN A 248 1.40 -6.22 7.82
CA ASN A 248 2.46 -6.37 8.81
C ASN A 248 3.10 -5.03 9.22
N GLY A 249 2.66 -3.90 8.66
CA GLY A 249 3.13 -2.56 9.00
C GLY A 249 4.60 -2.31 8.65
N LYS A 250 5.14 -2.99 7.63
CA LYS A 250 6.56 -2.85 7.25
C LYS A 250 6.73 -1.87 6.11
N VAL A 251 7.87 -1.19 6.09
CA VAL A 251 8.38 -0.46 4.93
C VAL A 251 9.68 -1.12 4.50
N PHE A 252 9.78 -1.46 3.22
CA PHE A 252 10.95 -2.06 2.62
C PHE A 252 11.68 -1.07 1.72
N HIS A 253 13.00 -1.19 1.66
CA HIS A 253 13.78 -0.80 0.49
C HIS A 253 14.12 -2.08 -0.29
N ILE A 254 13.78 -2.10 -1.57
CA ILE A 254 14.08 -3.20 -2.49
C ILE A 254 15.04 -2.66 -3.53
N ASN A 255 16.29 -3.13 -3.53
CA ASN A 255 17.29 -2.58 -4.43
C ASN A 255 17.11 -3.03 -5.89
N ALA A 256 17.96 -2.53 -6.80
CA ALA A 256 17.90 -2.84 -8.23
C ALA A 256 18.06 -4.34 -8.60
N LYS A 257 18.51 -5.18 -7.65
CA LYS A 257 18.61 -6.64 -7.82
C LYS A 257 17.41 -7.40 -7.26
N GLY A 258 16.43 -6.70 -6.67
CA GLY A 258 15.28 -7.30 -6.01
C GLY A 258 15.53 -7.76 -4.57
N GLU A 259 16.69 -7.43 -3.98
CA GLU A 259 16.97 -7.76 -2.59
C GLU A 259 16.18 -6.82 -1.67
N SER A 260 15.37 -7.39 -0.76
CA SER A 260 14.48 -6.64 0.12
C SER A 260 15.07 -6.49 1.52
N GLN A 261 15.02 -5.28 2.06
CA GLN A 261 15.40 -4.94 3.43
C GLN A 261 14.26 -4.19 4.12
N VAL A 262 13.85 -4.65 5.31
CA VAL A 262 12.95 -3.87 6.17
C VAL A 262 13.72 -2.66 6.69
N ILE A 263 13.21 -1.46 6.41
CA ILE A 263 13.80 -0.20 6.82
C ILE A 263 13.03 0.47 7.96
N MET A 264 11.72 0.20 8.07
CA MET A 264 10.86 0.64 9.18
C MET A 264 9.76 -0.39 9.47
N THR A 265 9.28 -0.43 10.71
CA THR A 265 8.16 -1.25 11.17
C THR A 265 7.21 -0.42 12.04
N PHE A 266 5.91 -0.61 11.83
CA PHE A 266 4.79 0.06 12.49
C PHE A 266 3.72 -0.99 12.86
N PRO A 267 2.68 -0.60 13.62
CA PRO A 267 1.43 -1.36 13.62
C PRO A 267 0.88 -1.56 12.20
N GLN A 268 -0.08 -2.48 12.06
CA GLN A 268 -0.79 -2.70 10.81
C GLN A 268 -1.33 -1.38 10.21
N GLY A 269 -1.23 -1.24 8.89
CA GLY A 269 -1.76 -0.11 8.13
C GLY A 269 -0.71 0.85 7.58
N ALA A 270 0.54 0.40 7.37
CA ALA A 270 1.49 1.13 6.55
C ALA A 270 1.02 1.04 5.07
N ALA A 271 0.33 2.08 4.60
CA ALA A 271 -0.43 2.04 3.36
C ALA A 271 0.37 2.62 2.18
N ASP A 272 -0.29 3.16 1.17
CA ASP A 272 0.35 3.58 -0.08
C ASP A 272 1.09 4.93 0.05
N LEU A 273 2.40 4.92 -0.22
CA LEU A 273 3.36 5.96 0.15
C LEU A 273 3.70 6.88 -1.02
N ALA A 274 4.06 8.13 -0.73
CA ALA A 274 4.80 8.98 -1.67
C ALA A 274 6.29 8.98 -1.34
N TYR A 275 7.13 9.08 -2.37
CA TYR A 275 8.56 9.33 -2.20
C TYR A 275 9.04 10.46 -3.12
N LEU A 276 9.66 11.47 -2.52
CA LEU A 276 10.22 12.61 -3.24
C LEU A 276 11.73 12.41 -3.33
N VAL A 277 12.18 11.84 -4.44
CA VAL A 277 13.60 11.50 -4.70
C VAL A 277 14.54 12.67 -4.40
N ASP A 278 14.28 13.86 -4.96
CA ASP A 278 15.15 15.04 -4.81
C ASP A 278 15.23 15.56 -3.37
N ARG A 279 14.29 15.15 -2.50
CA ARG A 279 14.21 15.58 -1.10
C ARG A 279 14.53 14.46 -0.11
N HIS A 280 14.79 13.24 -0.60
CA HIS A 280 14.99 12.06 0.25
C HIS A 280 13.85 11.86 1.26
N LEU A 281 12.61 12.19 0.86
CA LEU A 281 11.47 12.29 1.76
C LEU A 281 10.43 11.21 1.43
N LEU A 282 10.26 10.26 2.34
CA LEU A 282 9.21 9.24 2.30
C LEU A 282 8.02 9.71 3.12
N ILE A 283 6.84 9.80 2.51
CA ILE A 283 5.61 10.25 3.15
C ILE A 283 4.66 9.07 3.23
N LEU A 284 4.37 8.61 4.44
CA LEU A 284 3.66 7.36 4.73
C LEU A 284 2.32 7.63 5.40
N PRO A 285 1.20 7.28 4.75
CA PRO A 285 -0.07 7.09 5.44
C PRO A 285 0.01 5.86 6.35
N ARG A 286 -0.34 6.08 7.61
CA ARG A 286 -0.51 5.03 8.64
C ARG A 286 -2.00 4.92 8.89
N MET A 287 -2.68 4.18 8.00
CA MET A 287 -4.13 4.19 7.83
C MET A 287 -4.88 3.89 9.14
N LYS A 288 -4.47 2.84 9.87
CA LYS A 288 -5.12 2.47 11.15
C LYS A 288 -4.82 3.42 12.31
N GLU A 289 -3.81 4.26 12.16
CA GLU A 289 -3.39 5.24 13.16
C GLU A 289 -3.91 6.65 12.83
N ASN A 290 -4.69 6.83 11.74
CA ASN A 290 -5.17 8.14 11.27
C ASN A 290 -4.05 9.18 11.20
N THR A 291 -2.88 8.78 10.69
CA THR A 291 -1.69 9.63 10.67
C THR A 291 -1.03 9.61 9.30
N LEU A 292 -0.55 10.76 8.84
CA LEU A 292 0.40 10.90 7.75
C LEU A 292 1.74 11.34 8.33
N THR A 293 2.83 10.62 8.06
CA THR A 293 4.16 10.95 8.60
C THR A 293 5.19 11.01 7.49
N ALA A 294 6.04 12.03 7.49
CA ALA A 294 7.18 12.12 6.60
C ALA A 294 8.49 11.77 7.32
N PHE A 295 9.32 10.98 6.65
CA PHE A 295 10.62 10.51 7.11
C PHE A 295 11.70 10.88 6.12
N GLU A 296 12.86 11.31 6.61
CA GLU A 296 14.04 11.50 5.77
C GLU A 296 14.77 10.15 5.63
N VAL A 297 14.69 9.54 4.45
CA VAL A 297 15.29 8.23 4.15
C VAL A 297 16.46 8.40 3.18
N LYS A 298 17.57 7.71 3.46
CA LYS A 298 18.82 7.84 2.69
C LYS A 298 18.83 7.00 1.43
#